data_AF-A0A7W7Y5V6-F1
#
_entry.id   AF-A0A7W7Y5V6-F1
#
_cell.length_a   1.000
_cell.length_b   1.000
_cell.length_c   1.000
_cell.angle_alpha   90.00
_cell.angle_beta   90.00
_cell.angle_gamma   90.00
#
_symmetry.space_group_name_H-M   'P 1'
#
loop_
_entity.id
_entity.type
_entity.pdbx_description
1 polymer ?
#
loop_
_entity_poly.entity_id
_entity_poly.type
_entity_poly.pdbx_seq_one_letter_code
_entity_poly.pdbx_strand_id
1 'polypeptide(L)'
;MSQPPVPPSDEPLLPRLLAANALQANLTKHMDYNKMADQKASALVTIATVVITITLAQYHNMVYLVPEILLITSVISIYYSLLTIVPKVYDHNFIDPYHYQSFAKISEAEYLDLFKELIKDREKMYDAYLRDIYYLGTYRLKRKYRNLMRGKFALLLGLISAGMLTLIANQEISLVVLLSYIGR
;
A
#
# COMPACT_ATOMS: atom_id res chain seq x y z
N MET A 1 47.15 11.51 -16.37
CA MET A 1 46.00 10.64 -16.04
C MET A 1 46.37 9.85 -14.79
N SER A 2 45.96 10.32 -13.61
CA SER A 2 46.16 9.60 -12.35
C SER A 2 45.24 8.38 -12.33
N GLN A 3 45.83 7.19 -12.21
CA GLN A 3 45.07 5.94 -12.06
C GLN A 3 44.09 6.07 -10.88
N PRO A 4 42.85 5.56 -11.01
CA PRO A 4 41.95 5.48 -9.87
C PRO A 4 42.62 4.62 -8.78
N PRO A 5 42.42 4.97 -7.49
CA PRO A 5 43.05 4.26 -6.38
C PRO A 5 42.68 2.77 -6.45
N VAL A 6 43.72 1.92 -6.46
CA VAL A 6 43.55 0.46 -6.46
C VAL A 6 42.89 0.09 -5.12
N PRO A 7 41.73 -0.59 -5.13
CA PRO A 7 41.07 -0.98 -3.89
C PRO A 7 41.98 -1.91 -3.07
N PRO A 8 41.95 -1.86 -1.73
CA PRO A 8 42.77 -2.71 -0.88
C PRO A 8 42.58 -4.19 -1.23
N SER A 9 43.69 -4.90 -1.42
CA SER A 9 43.80 -6.28 -1.89
C SER A 9 43.26 -7.34 -0.93
N ASP A 10 42.94 -6.97 0.32
CA ASP A 10 42.81 -7.93 1.42
C ASP A 10 41.38 -8.19 1.87
N GLU A 11 40.39 -7.52 1.26
CA GLU A 11 38.99 -7.80 1.57
C GLU A 11 38.48 -8.92 0.64
N PRO A 12 37.99 -10.06 1.18
CA PRO A 12 37.68 -11.19 0.33
C PRO A 12 36.52 -10.86 -0.63
N LEU A 13 36.61 -11.37 -1.87
CA LEU A 13 35.61 -11.14 -2.91
C LEU A 13 34.23 -11.72 -2.54
N LEU A 14 34.22 -12.86 -1.84
CA LEU A 14 33.00 -13.57 -1.44
C LEU A 14 32.08 -12.72 -0.54
N PRO A 15 32.54 -12.14 0.59
CA PRO A 15 31.76 -11.22 1.41
C PRO A 15 31.15 -10.04 0.62
N ARG A 16 31.89 -9.47 -0.35
CA ARG A 16 31.42 -8.34 -1.16
C ARG A 16 30.27 -8.72 -2.08
N LEU A 17 30.39 -9.84 -2.78
CA LEU A 17 29.32 -10.36 -3.64
C LEU A 17 28.09 -10.75 -2.82
N LEU A 18 28.29 -11.35 -1.63
CA LEU A 18 27.21 -11.67 -0.71
C LEU A 18 26.48 -10.41 -0.23
N ALA A 19 27.21 -9.36 0.14
CA ALA A 19 26.62 -8.08 0.57
C ALA A 19 25.82 -7.42 -0.56
N ALA A 20 26.39 -7.30 -1.76
CA ALA A 20 25.70 -6.73 -2.92
C ALA A 20 24.45 -7.53 -3.29
N ASN A 21 24.54 -8.87 -3.29
CA ASN A 21 23.40 -9.75 -3.56
C ASN A 21 22.32 -9.63 -2.47
N ALA A 22 22.70 -9.55 -1.19
CA ALA A 22 21.76 -9.37 -0.09
C ALA A 22 21.01 -8.03 -0.19
N LEU A 23 21.74 -6.95 -0.51
CA LEU A 23 21.18 -5.62 -0.74
C LEU A 23 20.23 -5.60 -1.94
N GLN A 24 20.61 -6.23 -3.06
CA GLN A 24 19.76 -6.36 -4.24
C GLN A 24 18.49 -7.18 -3.95
N ALA A 25 18.64 -8.30 -3.25
CA ALA A 25 17.51 -9.14 -2.83
C ALA A 25 16.56 -8.37 -1.91
N ASN A 26 17.10 -7.55 -1.00
CA ASN A 26 16.30 -6.72 -0.11
C ASN A 26 15.53 -5.64 -0.88
N LEU A 27 16.18 -4.90 -1.79
CA LEU A 27 15.51 -3.92 -2.65
C LEU A 27 14.39 -4.57 -3.47
N THR A 28 14.67 -5.72 -4.09
CA THR A 28 13.70 -6.49 -4.87
C THR A 28 12.49 -6.85 -4.02
N LYS A 29 12.71 -7.36 -2.80
CA LYS A 29 11.65 -7.68 -1.85
C LYS A 29 10.80 -6.45 -1.48
N HIS A 30 11.40 -5.28 -1.28
CA HIS A 30 10.66 -4.04 -1.04
C HIS A 30 9.81 -3.62 -2.25
N MET A 31 10.35 -3.75 -3.46
CA MET A 31 9.61 -3.48 -4.70
C MET A 31 8.43 -4.45 -4.86
N ASP A 32 8.63 -5.73 -4.56
CA ASP A 32 7.57 -6.75 -4.63
C ASP A 32 6.47 -6.48 -3.61
N TYR A 33 6.80 -6.19 -2.36
CA TYR A 33 5.79 -5.80 -1.37
C TYR A 33 5.00 -4.56 -1.78
N ASN A 34 5.66 -3.59 -2.43
CA ASN A 34 4.99 -2.42 -2.97
C ASN A 34 3.96 -2.81 -4.04
N LYS A 35 4.37 -3.63 -5.02
CA LYS A 35 3.48 -4.15 -6.08
C LYS A 35 2.34 -5.00 -5.51
N MET A 36 2.61 -5.85 -4.53
CA MET A 36 1.61 -6.69 -3.87
C MET A 36 0.56 -5.85 -3.14
N ALA A 37 0.96 -4.76 -2.48
CA ALA A 37 0.02 -3.85 -1.84
C ALA A 37 -0.93 -3.21 -2.86
N ASP A 38 -0.41 -2.78 -4.01
CA ASP A 38 -1.20 -2.19 -5.09
C ASP A 38 -2.16 -3.19 -5.71
N GLN A 39 -1.71 -4.42 -5.97
CA GLN A 39 -2.57 -5.50 -6.46
C GLN A 39 -3.72 -5.80 -5.49
N LYS A 40 -3.43 -5.89 -4.18
CA LYS A 40 -4.45 -6.14 -3.16
C LYS A 40 -5.45 -4.98 -3.03
N ALA A 41 -4.98 -3.74 -3.14
CA ALA A 41 -5.84 -2.57 -3.12
C ALA A 41 -6.75 -2.51 -4.36
N SER A 42 -6.22 -2.79 -5.56
CA SER A 42 -7.01 -2.85 -6.79
C SER A 42 -8.07 -3.96 -6.73
N ALA A 43 -7.72 -5.14 -6.22
CA ALA A 43 -8.70 -6.21 -5.99
C ALA A 43 -9.82 -5.78 -5.03
N LEU A 44 -9.46 -5.04 -3.96
CA LEU A 44 -10.42 -4.53 -3.00
C LEU A 44 -11.37 -3.48 -3.61
N VAL A 45 -10.89 -2.61 -4.51
CA VAL A 45 -11.73 -1.69 -5.29
C VAL A 45 -12.75 -2.48 -6.13
N THR A 46 -12.29 -3.52 -6.84
CA THR A 46 -13.18 -4.37 -7.65
C THR A 46 -14.28 -5.01 -6.80
N ILE A 47 -13.93 -5.61 -5.66
CA ILE A 47 -14.89 -6.25 -4.76
C ILE A 47 -15.90 -5.22 -4.24
N ALA A 48 -15.44 -4.06 -3.75
CA ALA A 48 -16.32 -3.00 -3.26
C ALA A 48 -17.25 -2.45 -4.36
N THR A 49 -16.77 -2.35 -5.60
CA THR A 49 -17.57 -1.92 -6.75
C THR A 49 -18.67 -2.94 -7.07
N VAL A 50 -18.36 -4.24 -7.03
CA VAL A 50 -19.36 -5.30 -7.21
C VAL A 50 -20.42 -5.24 -6.11
N VAL A 51 -20.03 -5.04 -4.85
CA VAL A 51 -20.97 -4.86 -3.73
C VAL A 51 -21.89 -3.67 -3.99
N ILE A 52 -21.34 -2.50 -4.37
CA ILE A 52 -22.14 -1.31 -4.72
C ILE A 52 -23.13 -1.62 -5.84
N THR A 53 -22.68 -2.24 -6.93
CA THR A 53 -23.54 -2.56 -8.08
C THR A 53 -24.71 -3.46 -7.67
N ILE A 54 -24.45 -4.52 -6.90
CA ILE A 54 -25.51 -5.44 -6.43
C ILE A 54 -26.45 -4.72 -5.46
N THR A 55 -25.91 -3.94 -4.51
CA THR A 55 -26.69 -3.17 -3.55
C THR A 55 -27.62 -2.17 -4.23
N LEU A 56 -27.13 -1.44 -5.24
CA LEU A 56 -27.96 -0.50 -5.99
C LEU A 56 -29.05 -1.22 -6.81
N ALA A 57 -28.71 -2.34 -7.46
CA ALA A 57 -29.68 -3.14 -8.21
C ALA A 57 -30.83 -3.65 -7.34
N GLN A 58 -30.54 -3.94 -6.07
CA GLN A 58 -31.49 -4.50 -5.11
C GLN A 58 -31.94 -3.49 -4.04
N TYR A 59 -31.67 -2.19 -4.23
CA TYR A 59 -31.81 -1.19 -3.19
C TYR A 59 -33.19 -1.20 -2.53
N HIS A 60 -34.26 -1.24 -3.33
CA HIS A 60 -35.65 -1.24 -2.84
C HIS A 60 -36.13 -2.58 -2.30
N ASN A 61 -35.40 -3.67 -2.58
CA ASN A 61 -35.71 -5.03 -2.12
C ASN A 61 -34.96 -5.39 -0.83
N MET A 62 -33.97 -4.59 -0.44
CA MET A 62 -33.22 -4.76 0.80
C MET A 62 -33.96 -4.12 1.97
N VAL A 63 -33.91 -4.77 3.13
CA VAL A 63 -34.66 -4.34 4.32
C VAL A 63 -33.87 -3.30 5.11
N TYR A 64 -34.56 -2.35 5.75
CA TYR A 64 -33.98 -1.41 6.71
C TYR A 64 -32.76 -0.63 6.15
N LEU A 65 -31.68 -0.49 6.94
CA LEU A 65 -30.47 0.28 6.64
C LEU A 65 -29.38 -0.54 5.92
N VAL A 66 -29.71 -1.74 5.44
CA VAL A 66 -28.76 -2.64 4.77
C VAL A 66 -28.08 -1.97 3.57
N PRO A 67 -28.82 -1.37 2.61
CA PRO A 67 -28.18 -0.82 1.42
C PRO A 67 -27.28 0.39 1.76
N GLU A 68 -27.68 1.26 2.70
CA GLU A 68 -26.88 2.41 3.12
C GLU A 68 -25.55 1.97 3.75
N ILE A 69 -25.58 0.96 4.64
CA ILE A 69 -24.37 0.44 5.29
C ILE A 69 -23.41 -0.13 4.25
N LEU A 70 -23.90 -0.94 3.30
CA LEU A 70 -23.09 -1.55 2.26
C LEU A 70 -22.47 -0.49 1.34
N LEU A 71 -23.23 0.54 0.94
CA LEU A 71 -22.74 1.63 0.10
C LEU A 71 -21.67 2.46 0.82
N ILE A 72 -21.94 2.91 2.05
CA ILE A 72 -21.02 3.75 2.82
C ILE A 72 -19.70 3.03 3.07
N THR A 73 -19.77 1.78 3.52
CA THR A 73 -18.57 1.00 3.83
C THR A 73 -17.76 0.63 2.59
N SER A 74 -18.43 0.37 1.46
CA SER A 74 -17.78 0.16 0.16
C SER A 74 -17.06 1.41 -0.33
N VAL A 75 -17.67 2.59 -0.21
CA VAL A 75 -17.04 3.87 -0.55
C VAL A 75 -15.82 4.14 0.34
N ILE A 76 -15.92 3.92 1.65
CA ILE A 76 -14.78 4.04 2.57
C ILE A 76 -13.66 3.05 2.19
N SER A 77 -14.02 1.83 1.79
CA SER A 77 -13.05 0.82 1.33
C SER A 77 -12.31 1.28 0.08
N ILE A 78 -13.03 1.77 -0.92
CA ILE A 78 -12.47 2.32 -2.17
C ILE A 78 -11.55 3.50 -1.84
N TYR A 79 -11.98 4.43 -0.99
CA TYR A 79 -11.18 5.58 -0.58
C TYR A 79 -9.81 5.16 -0.04
N TYR A 80 -9.77 4.20 0.90
CA TYR A 80 -8.49 3.71 1.44
C TYR A 80 -7.67 2.89 0.45
N SER A 81 -8.31 2.15 -0.46
CA SER A 81 -7.61 1.45 -1.54
C SER A 81 -6.95 2.41 -2.51
N LEU A 82 -7.63 3.50 -2.90
CA LEU A 82 -7.05 4.56 -3.73
C LEU A 82 -5.86 5.23 -3.02
N LEU A 83 -5.97 5.51 -1.72
CA LEU A 83 -4.84 6.02 -0.92
C LEU A 83 -3.68 5.02 -0.79
N THR A 84 -3.89 3.75 -1.09
CA THR A 84 -2.83 2.72 -1.13
C THR A 84 -2.11 2.75 -2.46
N ILE A 85 -2.85 2.89 -3.57
CA ILE A 85 -2.32 2.87 -4.93
C ILE A 85 -1.60 4.19 -5.28
N VAL A 86 -2.20 5.33 -4.91
CA VAL A 86 -1.67 6.65 -5.28
C VAL A 86 -0.26 6.84 -4.70
N PRO A 87 0.75 7.11 -5.54
CA PRO A 87 2.12 7.31 -5.08
C PRO A 87 2.18 8.62 -4.30
N LYS A 88 2.37 8.53 -2.98
CA LYS A 88 2.60 9.74 -2.18
C LYS A 88 4.07 10.14 -2.26
N VAL A 89 4.27 11.34 -2.76
CA VAL A 89 5.56 12.05 -2.77
C VAL A 89 5.88 12.44 -1.33
N TYR A 90 6.97 11.91 -0.78
CA TYR A 90 7.57 12.43 0.44
C TYR A 90 8.70 13.35 0.03
N ASP A 91 8.49 14.64 0.20
CA ASP A 91 9.53 15.63 -0.03
C ASP A 91 10.56 15.52 1.11
N HIS A 92 11.74 15.01 0.79
CA HIS A 92 12.85 14.97 1.74
C HIS A 92 13.67 16.24 1.57
N ASN A 93 14.03 16.91 2.67
CA ASN A 93 14.91 18.08 2.65
C ASN A 93 16.35 17.76 2.26
N PHE A 94 16.68 16.49 1.98
CA PHE A 94 18.00 16.06 1.52
C PHE A 94 17.93 15.49 0.10
N ILE A 95 19.07 15.54 -0.60
CA ILE A 95 19.24 14.95 -1.93
C ILE A 95 19.57 13.46 -1.75
N ASP A 96 18.65 12.60 -2.14
CA ASP A 96 18.88 11.15 -2.23
C ASP A 96 19.28 10.79 -3.67
N PRO A 97 20.53 10.33 -3.92
CA PRO A 97 21.02 10.06 -5.27
C PRO A 97 20.30 8.91 -5.97
N TYR A 98 19.58 8.07 -5.22
CA TYR A 98 18.83 6.91 -5.74
C TYR A 98 17.34 7.22 -5.95
N HIS A 99 16.90 8.42 -5.57
CA HIS A 99 15.49 8.78 -5.58
C HIS A 99 15.12 9.75 -6.70
N TYR A 100 14.08 9.39 -7.48
CA TYR A 100 13.68 10.18 -8.65
C TYR A 100 13.32 11.65 -8.35
N GLN A 101 12.81 11.96 -7.15
CA GLN A 101 12.44 13.33 -6.80
C GLN A 101 13.66 14.24 -6.62
N SER A 102 14.79 13.67 -6.20
CA SER A 102 16.03 14.42 -6.06
C SER A 102 16.49 14.96 -7.42
N PHE A 103 16.20 14.23 -8.51
CA PHE A 103 16.58 14.63 -9.86
C PHE A 103 15.87 15.90 -10.34
N ALA A 104 14.69 16.22 -9.77
CA ALA A 104 13.99 17.45 -10.08
C ALA A 104 14.55 18.67 -9.33
N LYS A 105 15.41 18.45 -8.32
CA LYS A 105 15.94 19.51 -7.44
C LYS A 105 17.34 19.98 -7.81
N ILE A 106 18.04 19.22 -8.65
CA ILE A 106 19.43 19.48 -9.04
C ILE A 106 19.56 19.41 -10.55
N SER A 107 20.55 20.12 -11.08
CA SER A 107 20.96 20.00 -12.48
C SER A 107 21.64 18.67 -12.77
N GLU A 108 21.72 18.30 -14.04
CA GLU A 108 22.46 17.11 -14.50
C GLU A 108 23.94 17.16 -14.08
N ALA A 109 24.58 18.33 -14.16
CA ALA A 109 25.97 18.52 -13.77
C ALA A 109 26.18 18.25 -12.27
N GLU A 110 25.33 18.82 -11.41
CA GLU A 110 25.36 18.57 -9.97
C GLU A 110 25.13 17.10 -9.63
N TYR A 111 24.20 16.43 -10.35
CA TYR A 111 23.98 15.00 -10.18
C TYR A 111 25.22 14.19 -10.54
N LEU A 112 25.85 14.47 -11.68
CA LEU A 112 27.06 13.78 -12.12
C LEU A 112 28.21 13.96 -11.12
N ASP A 113 28.40 15.18 -10.60
CA ASP A 113 29.47 15.45 -9.65
C ASP A 113 29.22 14.77 -8.29
N LEU A 114 27.99 14.84 -7.78
CA LEU A 114 27.57 14.10 -6.58
C LEU A 114 27.82 12.59 -6.73
N PHE A 115 27.36 12.01 -7.83
CA PHE A 115 27.45 10.56 -8.03
C PHE A 115 28.89 10.11 -8.26
N LYS A 116 29.73 10.92 -8.92
CA LYS A 116 31.17 10.68 -9.02
C LYS A 116 31.85 10.74 -7.65
N GLU A 117 31.44 11.62 -6.76
CA GLU A 117 31.95 11.65 -5.37
C GLU A 117 31.58 10.37 -4.62
N LEU A 118 30.33 9.92 -4.72
CA LEU A 118 29.88 8.66 -4.11
C LEU A 118 30.66 7.46 -4.64
N ILE A 119 30.93 7.38 -5.93
CA ILE A 119 31.71 6.28 -6.51
C ILE A 119 33.15 6.25 -5.96
N LYS A 120 33.73 7.41 -5.62
CA LYS A 120 35.08 7.49 -5.02
C LYS A 120 35.10 6.99 -3.58
N ASP A 121 33.99 7.11 -2.86
CA ASP A 121 33.87 6.76 -1.44
C ASP A 121 32.79 5.69 -1.23
N ARG A 122 33.26 4.44 -1.12
CA ARG A 122 32.38 3.26 -1.01
C ARG A 122 31.49 3.29 0.22
N GLU A 123 31.99 3.78 1.37
CA GLU A 123 31.20 3.85 2.59
C GLU A 123 30.04 4.83 2.42
N LYS A 124 30.31 6.03 1.87
CA LYS A 124 29.25 6.99 1.55
C LYS A 124 28.22 6.43 0.57
N MET A 125 28.67 5.68 -0.44
CA MET A 125 27.77 5.03 -1.41
C MET A 125 26.85 4.00 -0.73
N TYR A 126 27.40 3.12 0.11
CA TYR A 126 26.62 2.13 0.85
C TYR A 126 25.65 2.80 1.83
N ASP A 127 26.07 3.83 2.55
CA ASP A 127 25.22 4.59 3.46
C ASP A 127 24.05 5.26 2.74
N ALA A 128 24.29 5.85 1.57
CA ALA A 128 23.24 6.43 0.74
C ALA A 128 22.24 5.37 0.27
N TYR A 129 22.72 4.20 -0.16
CA TYR A 129 21.86 3.11 -0.63
C TYR A 129 21.05 2.46 0.50
N LEU A 130 21.67 2.18 1.65
CA LEU A 130 21.00 1.66 2.84
C LEU A 130 19.92 2.60 3.35
N ARG A 131 20.19 3.91 3.27
CA ARG A 131 19.24 4.96 3.63
C ARG A 131 18.02 4.94 2.71
N ASP A 132 18.17 4.86 1.39
CA ASP A 132 17.04 4.74 0.45
C ASP A 132 16.19 3.49 0.75
N ILE A 133 16.82 2.33 0.98
CA ILE A 133 16.13 1.10 1.39
C ILE A 133 15.33 1.29 2.68
N TYR A 134 15.92 1.92 3.70
CA TYR A 134 15.24 2.20 4.96
C TYR A 134 14.01 3.09 4.76
N TYR A 135 14.11 4.12 3.92
CA TYR A 135 13.00 5.02 3.60
C TYR A 135 11.89 4.33 2.78
N LEU A 136 12.27 3.48 1.81
CA LEU A 136 11.35 2.63 1.05
C LEU A 136 10.50 1.75 1.97
N GLY A 137 11.12 1.09 2.96
CA GLY A 137 10.42 0.27 3.94
C GLY A 137 9.53 1.06 4.91
N THR A 138 10.11 2.08 5.55
CA THR A 138 9.49 2.73 6.72
C THR A 138 8.32 3.64 6.35
N TYR A 139 8.43 4.40 5.26
CA TYR A 139 7.47 5.47 4.96
C TYR A 139 6.47 5.10 3.86
N ARG A 140 6.90 4.29 2.89
CA ARG A 140 6.03 3.87 1.78
C ARG A 140 5.25 2.60 2.15
N LEU A 141 5.94 1.51 2.47
CA LEU A 141 5.31 0.21 2.74
C LEU A 141 4.39 0.25 3.96
N LYS A 142 4.89 0.66 5.13
CA LYS A 142 4.11 0.69 6.39
C LYS A 142 2.77 1.41 6.22
N ARG A 143 2.79 2.52 5.47
CA ARG A 143 1.59 3.31 5.21
C ARG A 143 0.63 2.63 4.24
N LYS A 144 1.13 2.10 3.11
CA LYS A 144 0.31 1.36 2.14
C LYS A 144 -0.44 0.22 2.83
N TYR A 145 0.27 -0.59 3.62
CA TYR A 145 -0.36 -1.70 4.35
C TYR A 145 -1.35 -1.23 5.42
N ARG A 146 -1.09 -0.11 6.11
CA ARG A 146 -2.06 0.46 7.06
C ARG A 146 -3.34 0.93 6.38
N ASN A 147 -3.24 1.60 5.23
CA ASN A 147 -4.40 2.02 4.46
C ASN A 147 -5.16 0.81 3.90
N LEU A 148 -4.45 -0.17 3.35
CA LEU A 148 -5.03 -1.43 2.88
C LEU A 148 -5.83 -2.13 3.99
N MET A 149 -5.28 -2.20 5.21
CA MET A 149 -5.99 -2.81 6.35
C MET A 149 -7.25 -2.02 6.71
N ARG A 150 -7.21 -0.68 6.71
CA ARG A 150 -8.38 0.16 6.98
C ARG A 150 -9.49 -0.04 5.94
N GLY A 151 -9.15 -0.05 4.66
CA GLY A 151 -10.12 -0.30 3.59
C GLY A 151 -10.73 -1.69 3.69
N LYS A 152 -9.90 -2.70 3.98
CA LYS A 152 -10.34 -4.08 4.19
C LYS A 152 -11.32 -4.19 5.36
N PHE A 153 -10.97 -3.63 6.51
CA PHE A 153 -11.85 -3.68 7.69
C PHE A 153 -13.14 -2.90 7.49
N ALA A 154 -13.10 -1.75 6.82
CA ALA A 154 -14.32 -1.00 6.50
C ALA A 154 -15.32 -1.87 5.72
N LEU A 155 -14.88 -2.52 4.63
CA LEU A 155 -15.74 -3.39 3.83
C LEU A 155 -16.21 -4.62 4.61
N LEU A 156 -15.32 -5.28 5.36
CA LEU A 156 -15.66 -6.46 6.16
C LEU A 156 -16.70 -6.13 7.23
N LEU A 157 -16.50 -5.03 7.97
CA LEU A 157 -17.46 -4.59 8.98
C LEU A 157 -18.81 -4.24 8.34
N GLY A 158 -18.82 -3.58 7.18
CA GLY A 158 -20.04 -3.32 6.43
C GLY A 158 -20.82 -4.58 6.06
N LEU A 159 -20.13 -5.56 5.49
CA LEU A 159 -20.74 -6.85 5.12
C LEU A 159 -21.28 -7.61 6.33
N ILE A 160 -20.52 -7.66 7.43
CA ILE A 160 -20.94 -8.33 8.66
C ILE A 160 -22.15 -7.62 9.27
N SER A 161 -22.10 -6.29 9.41
CA SER A 161 -23.20 -5.50 9.96
C SER A 161 -24.47 -5.59 9.12
N ALA A 162 -24.34 -5.53 7.79
CA ALA A 162 -25.46 -5.70 6.87
C ALA A 162 -26.09 -7.10 6.98
N GLY A 163 -25.26 -8.15 7.04
CA GLY A 163 -25.73 -9.52 7.22
C GLY A 163 -26.47 -9.72 8.55
N MET A 164 -25.90 -9.24 9.65
CA MET A 164 -26.54 -9.30 10.97
C MET A 164 -27.88 -8.56 11.00
N LEU A 165 -27.93 -7.35 10.43
CA LEU A 165 -29.14 -6.54 10.40
C LEU A 165 -30.25 -7.20 9.57
N THR A 166 -29.88 -7.83 8.46
CA THR A 166 -30.82 -8.62 7.63
C THR A 166 -31.41 -9.81 8.40
N LEU A 167 -30.58 -10.53 9.17
CA LEU A 167 -31.05 -11.67 9.97
C LEU A 167 -32.04 -11.26 11.05
N ILE A 168 -31.74 -10.17 11.78
CA ILE A 168 -32.60 -9.65 12.84
C ILE A 168 -33.93 -9.16 12.24
N ALA A 169 -33.85 -8.38 11.16
CA ALA A 169 -35.00 -7.88 10.41
C ALA A 169 -35.99 -8.99 10.02
N ASN A 170 -35.47 -10.10 9.50
CA ASN A 170 -36.30 -11.20 9.03
C ASN A 170 -36.98 -11.97 10.18
N GLN A 171 -36.35 -12.05 11.36
CA GLN A 171 -36.97 -12.65 12.54
C GLN A 171 -38.15 -11.82 13.04
N GLU A 172 -37.99 -10.50 13.14
CA GLU A 172 -39.06 -9.57 13.55
C GLU A 172 -40.27 -9.64 12.62
N ILE A 173 -40.04 -9.60 11.30
CA ILE A 173 -41.12 -9.70 10.29
C ILE A 173 -41.88 -11.02 10.45
N SER A 174 -41.17 -12.13 10.68
CA SER A 174 -41.79 -13.45 10.86
C SER A 174 -42.67 -13.51 12.11
N LEU A 175 -42.24 -12.90 13.21
CA LEU A 175 -43.01 -12.83 14.47
C LEU A 175 -44.27 -11.98 14.33
N VAL A 176 -44.17 -10.81 13.68
CA VAL A 176 -45.33 -9.92 13.45
C VAL A 176 -46.39 -10.62 12.59
N VAL A 177 -45.98 -11.32 11.53
CA VAL A 177 -46.90 -12.08 10.66
C VAL A 177 -47.61 -13.18 11.45
N LEU A 178 -46.89 -13.93 12.28
CA LEU A 178 -47.47 -15.01 13.08
C LEU A 178 -48.48 -14.50 14.13
N LEU A 179 -48.18 -13.40 14.81
CA LEU A 179 -49.11 -12.76 15.75
C LEU A 179 -50.36 -12.22 15.03
N SER A 180 -50.22 -11.68 13.82
CA SER A 180 -51.37 -11.23 13.02
C SER A 180 -52.28 -12.37 12.57
N TYR A 181 -51.74 -13.58 12.44
CA TYR A 181 -52.51 -14.77 12.07
C TYR A 181 -53.27 -15.37 13.27
N ILE A 182 -52.67 -15.33 14.47
CA ILE A 182 -53.31 -15.82 15.71
C ILE A 182 -54.42 -14.87 16.20
N GLY A 183 -54.34 -13.58 15.84
CA GLY A 183 -55.35 -12.57 16.20
C GLY A 183 -56.60 -12.53 15.31
N ARG A 184 -56.71 -13.39 14.30
CA ARG A 184 -57.92 -13.59 13.48
C ARG A 184 -58.57 -14.93 13.81
#